data_AF-A0A915JQE9-F1
#
_entry.id   AF-A0A915JQE9-F1
#
_cell.length_a   1.000
_cell.length_b   1.000
_cell.length_c   1.000
_cell.angle_alpha   90.00
_cell.angle_beta   90.00
_cell.angle_gamma   90.00
#
_symmetry.space_group_name_H-M   'P 1'
#
loop_
_entity.id
_entity.type
_entity.pdbx_description
1 polymer ?
#
loop_
_entity_poly.entity_id
_entity_poly.type
_entity_poly.pdbx_seq_one_letter_code
_entity_poly.pdbx_strand_id
1 'polypeptide(L)'
;LIIDAFGELRDQQDTAQEKLESNCFICDLSKDFFDKLPRGFEHHTDKEHNLANYLFFLMHLIQKDETEYTGQETYVHTLYEERYWEFFLVGECFLEQYEDQLMVA
;
A
#
# COMPACT_ATOMS: atom_id res chain seq x y z
N LEU A 1 32.91 16.59 9.35
CA LEU A 1 32.03 16.34 10.52
C LEU A 1 30.65 16.96 10.33
N ILE A 2 30.49 18.29 10.34
CA ILE A 2 29.16 18.91 10.19
C ILE A 2 28.64 18.86 8.74
N ILE A 3 29.50 19.16 7.74
CA ILE A 3 29.13 19.12 6.32
C ILE A 3 28.79 17.69 5.88
N ASP A 4 29.57 16.70 6.33
CA ASP A 4 29.30 15.29 6.02
C ASP A 4 27.96 14.81 6.60
N ALA A 5 27.62 15.23 7.83
CA ALA A 5 26.33 14.89 8.44
C ALA A 5 25.14 15.52 7.71
N PHE A 6 25.26 16.76 7.20
CA PHE A 6 24.22 17.37 6.37
C PHE A 6 24.10 16.71 4.99
N GLY A 7 25.21 16.24 4.43
CA GLY A 7 25.21 15.42 3.22
C GLY A 7 24.42 14.14 3.42
N GLU A 8 24.73 13.39 4.49
CA GLU A 8 24.05 12.12 4.80
C GLU A 8 22.54 12.30 5.04
N LEU A 9 22.12 13.35 5.74
CA LEU A 9 20.69 13.64 5.93
C LEU A 9 19.95 13.93 4.62
N ARG A 10 20.62 14.58 3.67
CA ARG A 10 20.05 14.83 2.35
C ARG A 10 19.93 13.52 1.56
N ASP A 11 21.00 12.72 1.53
CA ASP A 11 20.99 11.45 0.81
C ASP A 11 19.90 10.50 1.36
N GLN A 12 19.68 10.49 2.68
CA GLN A 12 18.58 9.74 3.31
C GLN A 12 17.21 10.23 2.87
N GLN A 13 17.00 11.56 2.79
CA GLN A 13 15.75 12.14 2.31
C GLN A 13 15.51 11.80 0.84
N ASP A 14 16.51 11.97 0.00
CA ASP A 14 16.43 11.72 -1.44
C ASP A 14 16.15 10.23 -1.71
N THR A 15 16.84 9.33 -1.01
CA THR A 15 16.60 7.87 -1.11
C THR A 15 15.17 7.49 -0.70
N ALA A 16 14.63 8.10 0.37
CA ALA A 16 13.27 7.83 0.81
C ALA A 16 12.24 8.34 -0.20
N GLN A 17 12.47 9.52 -0.77
CA GLN A 17 11.60 10.10 -1.80
C GLN A 17 11.62 9.26 -3.08
N GLU A 18 12.80 8.87 -3.56
CA GLU A 18 12.94 8.01 -4.73
C GLU A 18 12.20 6.69 -4.55
N LYS A 19 12.28 6.07 -3.37
CA LYS A 19 11.55 4.84 -3.08
C LYS A 19 10.03 5.01 -3.13
N LEU A 20 9.51 6.13 -2.64
CA LEU A 20 8.07 6.44 -2.69
C LEU A 20 7.59 6.73 -4.12
N GLU A 21 8.47 7.22 -4.99
CA GLU A 21 8.16 7.49 -6.40
C GLU A 21 8.32 6.26 -7.30
N SER A 22 9.20 5.33 -6.93
CA SER A 22 9.51 4.13 -7.73
C SER A 22 8.68 2.92 -7.34
N ASN A 23 8.26 2.79 -6.07
CA ASN A 23 7.59 1.59 -5.56
C ASN A 23 6.29 1.97 -4.82
N CYS A 24 5.28 1.10 -4.90
CA CYS A 24 4.10 1.27 -4.06
C CYS A 24 4.45 1.07 -2.58
N PHE A 25 4.03 1.98 -1.70
CA PHE A 25 4.29 1.90 -0.27
C PHE A 25 3.67 0.65 0.40
N ILE A 26 2.56 0.14 -0.12
CA ILE A 26 1.82 -0.99 0.47
C ILE A 26 2.36 -2.34 -0.01
N CYS A 27 2.46 -2.54 -1.32
CA CYS A 27 2.84 -3.84 -1.89
C CYS A 27 4.30 -3.94 -2.36
N ASP A 28 5.06 -2.84 -2.33
CA ASP A 28 6.47 -2.76 -2.79
C ASP A 28 6.70 -3.14 -4.27
N LEU A 29 5.63 -3.26 -5.07
CA LEU A 29 5.73 -3.45 -6.51
C LEU A 29 6.27 -2.17 -7.17
N SER A 30 7.23 -2.36 -8.09
CA SER A 30 7.82 -1.27 -8.88
C SER A 30 6.79 -0.66 -9.81
N LYS A 31 6.87 0.66 -9.99
CA LYS A 31 6.16 1.42 -11.01
C LYS A 31 6.26 0.80 -12.39
N ASP A 32 7.40 0.21 -12.74
CA ASP A 32 7.64 -0.45 -14.03
C ASP A 32 6.61 -1.57 -14.32
N PHE A 33 6.12 -2.25 -13.29
CA PHE A 33 5.07 -3.27 -13.43
C PHE A 33 3.75 -2.67 -13.95
N PHE A 34 3.43 -1.46 -13.50
CA PHE A 34 2.18 -0.77 -13.81
C PHE A 34 2.25 0.09 -15.07
N ASP A 35 3.44 0.39 -15.58
CA ASP A 35 3.66 1.18 -16.80
C ASP A 35 3.12 0.49 -18.08
N LYS A 36 2.72 -0.79 -17.99
CA LYS A 36 1.93 -1.48 -19.02
C LYS A 36 0.58 -0.79 -19.30
N LEU A 37 0.04 -0.08 -18.32
CA LEU A 37 -1.24 0.64 -18.41
C LEU A 37 -1.02 2.17 -18.35
N PRO A 38 -1.77 2.98 -19.12
CA PRO A 38 -1.65 4.43 -19.07
C PRO A 38 -1.96 4.97 -17.67
N ARG A 39 -0.98 5.63 -17.04
CA ARG A 39 -1.06 6.10 -15.64
C ARG A 39 -1.35 4.97 -14.64
N GLY A 40 -0.92 3.74 -14.92
CA GLY A 40 -1.19 2.59 -14.09
C GLY A 40 -0.71 2.76 -12.65
N PHE A 41 0.50 3.31 -12.45
CA PHE A 41 1.05 3.50 -11.11
C PHE A 41 0.29 4.57 -10.30
N GLU A 42 -0.06 5.70 -10.91
CA GLU A 42 -0.88 6.75 -10.27
C GLU A 42 -2.25 6.18 -9.88
N HIS A 43 -2.88 5.42 -10.77
CA HIS A 43 -4.14 4.75 -10.46
C HIS A 43 -3.98 3.79 -9.28
N HIS A 44 -2.93 2.97 -9.30
CA HIS A 44 -2.64 2.01 -8.25
C HIS A 44 -2.46 2.71 -6.89
N THR A 45 -1.66 3.77 -6.79
CA THR A 45 -1.43 4.47 -5.52
C THR A 45 -2.61 5.32 -5.05
N ASP A 46 -3.43 5.85 -5.96
CA ASP A 46 -4.52 6.76 -5.60
C ASP A 46 -5.87 6.07 -5.39
N LYS A 47 -6.09 4.93 -6.05
CA LYS A 47 -7.38 4.23 -6.06
C LYS A 47 -7.34 2.87 -5.39
N GLU A 48 -6.26 2.12 -5.56
CA GLU A 48 -6.15 0.75 -5.03
C GLU A 48 -5.43 0.76 -3.68
N HIS A 49 -4.16 1.20 -3.66
CA HIS A 49 -3.26 1.20 -2.51
C HIS A 49 -3.02 2.61 -1.96
N ASN A 50 -4.10 3.34 -1.71
CA ASN A 50 -4.02 4.67 -1.11
C ASN A 50 -3.79 4.60 0.40
N LEU A 51 -2.68 5.18 0.87
CA LEU A 51 -2.29 5.16 2.29
C LEU A 51 -3.36 5.75 3.22
N ALA A 52 -4.03 6.84 2.81
CA ALA A 52 -5.06 7.46 3.63
C ALA A 52 -6.29 6.57 3.76
N ASN A 53 -6.66 5.84 2.70
CA ASN A 53 -7.78 4.89 2.75
C ASN A 53 -7.54 3.77 3.77
N TYR A 54 -6.31 3.25 3.89
CA TYR A 54 -5.99 2.27 4.95
C TYR A 54 -6.18 2.85 6.35
N LEU A 55 -5.72 4.09 6.59
CA LEU A 55 -5.93 4.76 7.87
C LEU A 55 -7.41 4.98 8.17
N PHE A 56 -8.19 5.44 7.18
CA PHE A 56 -9.62 5.63 7.32
C PHE A 56 -10.36 4.32 7.57
N PHE A 57 -9.94 3.22 6.93
CA PHE A 57 -10.50 1.90 7.17
C PHE A 57 -10.23 1.41 8.61
N LEU A 58 -9.01 1.56 9.12
CA LEU A 58 -8.71 1.22 10.52
C LEU A 58 -9.54 2.07 11.50
N MET A 59 -9.64 3.39 11.25
CA MET A 59 -10.49 4.26 12.07
C MET A 59 -11.96 3.86 12.00
N HIS A 60 -12.44 3.46 10.81
CA HIS A 60 -13.79 2.96 10.61
C HIS A 60 -14.06 1.69 11.43
N LEU A 61 -13.16 0.72 11.40
CA LEU A 61 -13.27 -0.49 12.22
C LEU A 61 -13.35 -0.12 13.71
N ILE A 62 -12.42 0.70 14.22
CA ILE A 62 -12.37 1.09 15.64
C ILE A 62 -13.67 1.79 16.11
N GLN A 63 -14.34 2.53 15.24
CA GLN A 63 -15.53 3.31 15.58
C GLN A 63 -16.85 2.56 15.37
N LYS A 64 -16.85 1.50 14.57
CA LYS A 64 -18.04 0.75 14.20
C LYS A 64 -18.36 -0.31 15.26
N ASP A 65 -19.64 -0.60 15.47
CA ASP A 65 -20.05 -1.65 16.39
C ASP A 65 -19.67 -3.03 15.82
N GLU A 66 -19.00 -3.86 16.62
CA GLU A 66 -18.51 -5.18 16.19
C GLU A 66 -19.62 -6.10 15.68
N THR A 67 -20.87 -5.93 16.16
CA THR A 67 -22.02 -6.71 15.71
C THR A 67 -22.47 -6.37 14.29
N GLU A 68 -22.04 -5.22 13.76
CA GLU A 68 -22.32 -4.75 12.41
C GLU A 68 -21.18 -5.04 11.43
N TYR A 69 -20.10 -5.70 11.88
CA TYR A 69 -19.02 -6.10 11.00
C TYR A 69 -19.50 -7.11 9.95
N THR A 70 -19.09 -6.87 8.71
CA THR A 70 -19.12 -7.85 7.65
C THR A 70 -18.04 -8.91 7.90
N GLY A 71 -18.12 -10.06 7.21
CA GLY A 71 -17.12 -11.12 7.38
C GLY A 71 -15.67 -10.68 7.09
N GLN A 72 -15.47 -9.77 6.13
CA GLN A 72 -14.14 -9.22 5.82
C GLN A 72 -13.64 -8.29 6.93
N GLU A 73 -14.51 -7.44 7.47
CA GLU A 73 -14.19 -6.54 8.58
C GLU A 73 -13.86 -7.34 9.85
N THR A 74 -14.65 -8.38 10.18
CA THR A 74 -14.35 -9.28 11.30
C THR A 74 -12.99 -9.94 11.14
N TYR A 75 -12.65 -10.41 9.94
CA TYR A 75 -11.36 -11.03 9.67
C TYR A 75 -10.20 -10.06 9.91
N VAL A 76 -10.26 -8.85 9.34
CA VAL A 76 -9.20 -7.85 9.53
C VAL A 76 -9.13 -7.36 10.98
N HIS A 77 -10.27 -7.15 11.64
CA HIS A 77 -10.32 -6.74 13.04
C HIS A 77 -9.68 -7.77 13.96
N THR A 78 -9.92 -9.07 13.71
CA THR A 78 -9.29 -10.15 14.48
C THR A 78 -7.77 -10.10 14.35
N LEU A 79 -7.25 -9.98 13.13
CA LEU A 79 -5.80 -9.86 12.90
C LEU A 79 -5.22 -8.61 13.54
N TYR A 80 -5.94 -7.49 13.50
CA TYR A 80 -5.54 -6.23 14.12
C TYR A 80 -5.39 -6.36 15.64
N GLU A 81 -6.36 -6.97 16.32
CA GLU A 81 -6.30 -7.22 17.77
C GLU A 81 -5.14 -8.15 18.15
N GLU A 82 -4.89 -9.17 17.33
CA GLU A 82 -3.78 -10.11 17.51
C GLU A 82 -2.41 -9.54 17.08
N ARG A 83 -2.37 -8.32 16.54
CA ARG A 83 -1.16 -7.66 16.00
C ARG A 83 -0.50 -8.43 14.86
N TYR A 84 -1.30 -9.14 14.08
CA TYR A 84 -0.88 -9.75 12.81
C TYR A 84 -1.24 -8.83 11.64
N TRP A 85 -0.26 -8.61 10.75
CA TRP A 85 -0.37 -7.64 9.65
C TRP A 85 -0.49 -8.33 8.28
N GLU A 86 -0.79 -9.63 8.25
CA GLU A 86 -0.84 -10.44 7.02
C GLU A 86 -1.99 -10.07 6.08
N PHE A 87 -2.94 -9.24 6.51
CA PHE A 87 -3.98 -8.72 5.62
C PHE A 87 -3.47 -7.65 4.64
N PHE A 88 -2.29 -7.08 4.86
CA PHE A 88 -1.64 -6.22 3.87
C PHE A 88 -1.06 -7.09 2.75
N LEU A 89 -1.39 -6.72 1.50
CA LEU A 89 -0.89 -7.41 0.31
C LEU A 89 0.55 -6.94 0.02
N VAL A 90 1.54 -7.66 0.57
CA VAL A 90 2.96 -7.36 0.37
C VAL A 90 3.51 -8.24 -0.76
N GLY A 91 4.09 -7.61 -1.79
CA GLY A 91 4.65 -8.30 -2.96
C GLY A 91 3.63 -8.70 -4.02
N GLU A 92 2.33 -8.45 -3.79
CA GLU A 92 1.25 -8.78 -4.71
C GLU A 92 0.19 -7.66 -4.75
N CYS A 93 -0.60 -7.63 -5.82
CA CYS A 93 -1.75 -6.74 -5.95
C CYS A 93 -2.83 -7.39 -6.81
N PHE A 94 -4.03 -6.81 -6.81
CA PHE A 94 -5.17 -7.35 -7.54
C PHE A 94 -4.86 -7.56 -9.04
N LEU A 95 -4.22 -6.60 -9.70
CA LEU A 95 -3.89 -6.72 -11.11
C LEU A 95 -2.92 -7.88 -11.38
N GLU A 96 -1.93 -8.10 -10.51
CA GLU A 96 -0.96 -9.18 -10.64
C GLU A 96 -1.64 -10.56 -10.53
N GLN A 97 -2.53 -10.73 -9.54
CA GLN A 97 -3.24 -11.98 -9.31
C GLN A 97 -4.21 -12.36 -10.44
N TYR A 98 -4.74 -11.37 -11.16
CA TYR A 98 -5.78 -11.56 -12.17
C TYR A 98 -5.37 -11.08 -13.57
N GLU A 99 -4.06 -10.92 -13.84
CA GLU A 99 -3.54 -10.38 -15.10
C GLU A 99 -4.11 -11.14 -16.32
N ASP A 100 -4.07 -12.47 -16.29
CA ASP A 100 -4.57 -13.35 -17.36
C ASP A 100 -6.08 -13.20 -17.62
N GLN A 101 -6.85 -12.76 -16.63
CA GLN A 101 -8.31 -12.63 -16.75
C GLN A 101 -8.72 -11.23 -17.20
N LEU A 102 -7.97 -10.21 -16.79
CA LEU A 102 -8.29 -8.80 -17.05
C LEU A 102 -7.68 -8.30 -18.36
N MET A 103 -6.55 -8.84 -18.78
CA MET A 103 -5.81 -8.39 -19.97
C MET A 103 -6.18 -9.16 -21.26
N VAL A 104 -7.10 -10.13 -21.17
CA VAL A 104 -7.56 -10.98 -22.29
C VAL A 104 -8.94 -10.55 -22.82
N ALA A 105 -9.50 -9.42 -22.33
CA ALA A 105 -10.78 -8.87 -22.76
C ALA A 105 -10.66 -7.79 -23.86
#